data_AF-A0A3G1GJ20-F1
#
_entry.id   AF-A0A3G1GJ20-F1
#
_cell.length_a   1.000
_cell.length_b   1.000
_cell.length_c   1.000
_cell.angle_alpha   90.00
_cell.angle_beta   90.00
_cell.angle_gamma   90.00
#
_symmetry.space_group_name_H-M   'P 1'
#
loop_
_entity.id
_entity.type
_entity.pdbx_description
1 polymer ?
#
loop_
_entity_poly.entity_id
_entity_poly.type
_entity_poly.pdbx_seq_one_letter_code
_entity_poly.pdbx_strand_id
1 'polypeptide(L)'
;TNTAIELEVTQEYLGQQSHLLYLPPLWKTVLDFDLRVDGKESVVRDIISGKRFDRPLGGWAAVVNVGTNTTWLGSHLAMSNLYAYGRLAWNPTANVENILQDWIRLTFGFDPSVIAGISKMSMDSWPAYENYSGNLGIQTLTDILYTHFGPNPATQDNNGWGQWTR
;
A
#
# COMPACT_ATOMS: atom_id res chain seq x y z
N THR A 1 20.23 -14.93 5.71
CA THR A 1 20.36 -13.70 4.89
C THR A 1 19.53 -12.60 5.50
N ASN A 2 20.08 -11.38 5.60
CA ASN A 2 19.30 -10.20 6.01
C ASN A 2 18.21 -9.91 4.96
N THR A 3 17.08 -9.35 5.38
CA THR A 3 15.94 -9.11 4.48
C THR A 3 15.28 -7.79 4.85
N ALA A 4 14.82 -7.05 3.85
CA ALA A 4 13.98 -5.87 4.00
C ALA A 4 12.72 -6.04 3.15
N ILE A 5 11.64 -5.32 3.51
CA ILE A 5 10.45 -5.20 2.66
C ILE A 5 10.57 -3.96 1.78
N GLU A 6 10.11 -4.06 0.53
CA GLU A 6 9.91 -2.92 -0.36
C GLU A 6 8.41 -2.75 -0.60
N LEU A 7 7.90 -1.54 -0.37
CA LEU A 7 6.49 -1.20 -0.58
C LEU A 7 6.37 -0.08 -1.61
N GLU A 8 5.36 -0.16 -2.46
CA GLU A 8 5.08 0.90 -3.42
C GLU A 8 4.12 1.92 -2.79
N VAL A 9 4.58 3.16 -2.59
CA VAL A 9 3.76 4.30 -2.15
C VAL A 9 3.19 5.05 -3.36
N THR A 10 4.00 5.15 -4.43
CA THR A 10 3.47 5.46 -5.75
C THR A 10 2.44 4.41 -6.16
N GLN A 11 1.40 4.83 -6.86
CA GLN A 11 0.25 3.98 -7.17
C GLN A 11 0.31 3.52 -8.64
N GLU A 12 1.41 2.92 -9.10
CA GLU A 12 1.57 2.51 -10.52
C GLU A 12 0.38 1.69 -11.03
N TYR A 13 0.03 0.64 -10.30
CA TYR A 13 -1.09 -0.27 -10.58
C TYR A 13 -2.39 0.13 -9.87
N LEU A 14 -2.30 1.04 -8.90
CA LEU A 14 -3.37 1.39 -7.97
C LEU A 14 -3.94 2.80 -8.23
N GLY A 15 -3.96 3.22 -9.50
CA GLY A 15 -4.71 4.39 -9.97
C GLY A 15 -3.92 5.69 -10.02
N GLN A 16 -2.59 5.64 -9.93
CA GLN A 16 -1.65 6.72 -10.25
C GLN A 16 -1.96 8.07 -9.56
N GLN A 17 -2.44 8.01 -8.31
CA GLN A 17 -2.96 9.14 -7.53
C GLN A 17 -4.09 9.95 -8.19
N SER A 18 -4.62 9.49 -9.33
CA SER A 18 -5.89 9.95 -9.91
C SER A 18 -7.07 9.34 -9.17
N HIS A 19 -6.86 8.15 -8.58
CA HIS A 19 -7.81 7.50 -7.71
C HIS A 19 -7.40 7.67 -6.24
N LEU A 20 -8.38 7.89 -5.37
CA LEU A 20 -8.15 7.82 -3.92
C LEU A 20 -7.89 6.37 -3.54
N LEU A 21 -6.73 6.10 -2.94
CA LEU A 21 -6.40 4.80 -2.39
C LEU A 21 -5.51 4.96 -1.16
N TYR A 22 -6.02 4.56 0.00
CA TYR A 22 -5.25 4.46 1.24
C TYR A 22 -4.63 3.06 1.31
N LEU A 23 -3.33 2.99 1.08
CA LEU A 23 -2.56 1.74 0.99
C LEU A 23 -2.37 0.97 2.31
N PRO A 24 -2.32 1.61 3.50
CA PRO A 24 -1.98 0.91 4.74
C PRO A 24 -2.84 -0.30 5.12
N PRO A 25 -4.17 -0.34 4.89
CA PRO A 25 -4.96 -1.56 5.08
C PRO A 25 -4.46 -2.73 4.24
N LEU A 26 -4.09 -2.49 2.97
CA LEU A 26 -3.46 -3.51 2.10
C LEU A 26 -2.11 -3.94 2.67
N TRP A 27 -1.24 -3.01 3.03
CA TRP A 27 0.07 -3.36 3.60
C TRP A 27 -0.05 -4.18 4.89
N LYS A 28 -1.08 -3.93 5.71
CA LYS A 28 -1.32 -4.75 6.92
C LYS A 28 -1.63 -6.19 6.61
N THR A 29 -2.29 -6.51 5.50
CA THR A 29 -2.53 -7.91 5.12
C THR A 29 -1.22 -8.66 4.88
N VAL A 30 -0.22 -7.96 4.30
CA VAL A 30 1.13 -8.50 4.11
C VAL A 30 1.89 -8.58 5.42
N LEU A 31 1.92 -7.48 6.19
CA LEU A 31 2.74 -7.38 7.40
C LEU A 31 2.29 -8.30 8.52
N ASP A 32 0.99 -8.58 8.60
CA ASP A 32 0.37 -9.43 9.62
C ASP A 32 0.23 -10.89 9.15
N PHE A 33 0.68 -11.22 7.94
CA PHE A 33 0.66 -12.59 7.42
C PHE A 33 1.66 -13.48 8.15
N ASP A 34 1.20 -14.63 8.65
CA ASP A 34 2.05 -15.66 9.27
C ASP A 34 2.48 -16.71 8.22
N LEU A 35 3.78 -16.73 7.88
CA LEU A 35 4.36 -17.68 6.92
C LEU A 35 4.54 -19.10 7.50
N ARG A 36 4.35 -19.32 8.80
CA ARG A 36 4.43 -20.64 9.45
C ARG A 36 5.72 -21.42 9.18
N VAL A 37 6.86 -20.73 9.02
CA VAL A 37 8.15 -21.37 8.76
C VAL A 37 8.50 -22.37 9.87
N ASP A 38 8.80 -23.61 9.48
CA ASP A 38 9.01 -24.76 10.37
C ASP A 38 7.84 -25.06 11.31
N GLY A 39 6.60 -24.75 10.89
CA GLY A 39 5.40 -24.93 11.70
C GLY A 39 5.32 -23.99 12.90
N LYS A 40 6.08 -22.89 12.92
CA LYS A 40 6.12 -21.90 14.00
C LYS A 40 5.68 -20.53 13.51
N GLU A 41 5.18 -19.71 14.43
CA GLU A 41 4.74 -18.34 14.12
C GLU A 41 5.92 -17.58 13.50
N SER A 42 5.68 -17.02 12.32
CA SER A 42 6.65 -16.39 11.44
C SER A 42 5.98 -15.23 10.70
N VAL A 43 5.43 -14.30 11.48
CA VAL A 43 4.75 -13.11 10.95
C VAL A 43 5.72 -12.26 10.13
N VAL A 44 5.32 -11.79 8.95
CA VAL A 44 6.19 -11.04 8.02
C VAL A 44 6.90 -9.88 8.71
N ARG A 45 6.20 -9.08 9.53
CA ARG A 45 6.81 -7.96 10.29
C ARG A 45 7.93 -8.40 11.25
N ASP A 46 7.87 -9.62 11.79
CA ASP A 46 8.90 -10.18 12.68
C ASP A 46 10.08 -10.76 11.87
N ILE A 47 9.85 -11.17 10.63
CA ILE A 47 10.89 -11.62 9.71
C ILE A 47 11.72 -10.44 9.21
N ILE A 48 11.06 -9.37 8.74
CA ILE A 48 11.72 -8.20 8.14
C ILE A 48 12.41 -7.32 9.18
N SER A 49 12.01 -7.38 10.45
CA SER A 49 12.73 -6.76 11.57
C SER A 49 13.92 -7.60 12.05
N GLY A 50 14.10 -8.81 11.51
CA GLY A 50 15.14 -9.75 11.92
C GLY A 50 14.80 -10.60 13.14
N LYS A 51 13.79 -10.22 13.94
CA LYS A 51 13.39 -10.86 15.20
C LYS A 51 13.12 -12.36 15.07
N ARG A 52 12.44 -12.81 14.01
CA ARG A 52 12.07 -14.24 13.83
C ARG A 52 13.27 -15.16 13.61
N PHE A 53 14.35 -14.66 13.01
CA PHE A 53 15.49 -15.45 12.55
C PHE A 53 16.83 -14.98 13.13
N ASP A 54 16.80 -14.14 14.17
CA ASP A 54 17.98 -13.55 14.81
C ASP A 54 18.97 -12.92 13.80
N ARG A 55 18.42 -12.16 12.85
CA ARG A 55 19.21 -11.52 11.80
C ARG A 55 19.76 -10.19 12.31
N PRO A 56 21.05 -9.87 12.06
CA PRO A 56 21.65 -8.63 12.51
C PRO A 56 21.07 -7.39 11.80
N LEU A 57 20.50 -7.56 10.60
CA LEU A 57 19.86 -6.47 9.86
C LEU A 57 18.49 -6.90 9.34
N GLY A 58 17.57 -5.95 9.46
CA GLY A 58 16.24 -5.94 8.86
C GLY A 58 15.98 -4.58 8.22
N GLY A 59 14.86 -4.38 7.55
CA GLY A 59 14.59 -3.07 6.98
C GLY A 59 13.30 -2.90 6.20
N TRP A 60 13.11 -1.67 5.78
CA TRP A 60 11.98 -1.18 5.01
C TRP A 60 12.51 -0.25 3.92
N ALA A 61 11.94 -0.35 2.73
CA ALA A 61 12.13 0.54 1.62
C ALA A 61 10.77 0.92 1.07
N ALA A 62 10.66 2.11 0.49
CA ALA A 62 9.48 2.52 -0.24
C ALA A 62 9.85 3.18 -1.56
N VAL A 63 9.12 2.81 -2.61
CA VAL A 63 9.10 3.56 -3.86
C VAL A 63 8.10 4.68 -3.71
N VAL A 64 8.60 5.91 -3.64
CA VAL A 64 7.80 7.14 -3.52
C VAL A 64 7.90 7.94 -4.81
N ASN A 65 6.84 8.67 -5.18
CA ASN A 65 6.81 9.50 -6.39
C ASN A 65 6.63 10.99 -6.08
N VAL A 66 7.28 11.45 -5.01
CA VAL A 66 7.37 12.89 -4.73
C VAL A 66 7.93 13.60 -5.96
N GLY A 67 7.16 14.56 -6.47
CA GLY A 67 7.52 15.38 -7.61
C GLY A 67 7.47 16.87 -7.28
N THR A 68 7.53 17.70 -8.32
CA THR A 68 7.53 19.16 -8.22
C THR A 68 6.14 19.79 -8.12
N ASN A 69 5.07 18.99 -8.11
CA ASN A 69 3.71 19.49 -7.90
C ASN A 69 3.60 20.11 -6.50
N THR A 70 2.82 21.17 -6.35
CA THR A 70 2.45 21.79 -5.07
C THR A 70 1.86 20.81 -4.04
N THR A 71 1.22 19.73 -4.50
CA THR A 71 0.71 18.65 -3.63
C THR A 71 1.74 17.56 -3.33
N TRP A 72 2.95 17.66 -3.91
CA TRP A 72 4.07 16.70 -3.87
C TRP A 72 3.77 15.36 -4.54
N LEU A 73 2.65 14.70 -4.22
CA LEU A 73 2.26 13.38 -4.73
C LEU A 73 1.08 13.42 -5.72
N GLY A 74 0.78 14.57 -6.31
CA GLY A 74 -0.33 14.73 -7.27
C GLY A 74 -1.69 14.95 -6.60
N SER A 75 -2.03 14.17 -5.57
CA SER A 75 -3.26 14.33 -4.77
C SER A 75 -2.95 14.67 -3.31
N HIS A 76 -3.70 15.61 -2.72
CA HIS A 76 -3.58 15.95 -1.29
C HIS A 76 -3.75 14.72 -0.38
N LEU A 77 -4.65 13.81 -0.74
CA LEU A 77 -4.91 12.60 0.05
C LEU A 77 -3.82 11.54 -0.11
N ALA A 78 -3.07 11.53 -1.22
CA ALA A 78 -1.98 10.56 -1.41
C ALA A 78 -0.82 10.77 -0.40
N MET A 79 -0.67 11.97 0.16
CA MET A 79 0.30 12.26 1.22
C MET A 79 0.05 11.44 2.49
N SER A 80 -1.17 10.95 2.72
CA SER A 80 -1.44 10.05 3.85
C SER A 80 -0.69 8.72 3.71
N ASN A 81 -0.44 8.24 2.49
CA ASN A 81 0.27 6.99 2.25
C ASN A 81 1.76 7.10 2.63
N LEU A 82 2.42 8.20 2.24
CA LEU A 82 3.81 8.47 2.63
C LEU A 82 3.95 8.62 4.16
N TYR A 83 3.03 9.37 4.78
CA TYR A 83 3.00 9.50 6.23
C TYR A 83 2.82 8.14 6.92
N ALA A 84 1.87 7.33 6.44
CA ALA A 84 1.59 6.03 7.02
C ALA A 84 2.72 5.02 6.81
N TYR A 85 3.41 5.06 5.67
CA TYR A 85 4.63 4.28 5.45
C TYR A 85 5.65 4.56 6.55
N GLY A 86 5.96 5.83 6.82
CA GLY A 86 6.92 6.19 7.88
C GLY A 86 6.47 5.69 9.26
N ARG A 87 5.18 5.81 9.58
CA ARG A 87 4.60 5.31 10.85
C ARG A 87 4.69 3.79 10.97
N LEU A 88 4.45 3.05 9.89
CA LEU A 88 4.51 1.58 9.89
C LEU A 88 5.94 1.04 9.86
N ALA A 89 6.85 1.69 9.15
CA ALA A 89 8.28 1.35 9.19
C ALA A 89 8.84 1.53 10.62
N TRP A 90 8.35 2.54 11.36
CA TRP A 90 8.69 2.75 12.76
C TRP A 90 8.02 1.74 13.71
N ASN A 91 6.70 1.52 13.54
CA ASN A 91 5.94 0.55 14.33
C ASN A 91 4.94 -0.20 13.44
N PRO A 92 5.26 -1.43 12.99
CA PRO A 92 4.38 -2.18 12.09
C PRO A 92 3.08 -2.66 12.74
N THR A 93 2.98 -2.61 14.07
CA THR A 93 1.77 -3.01 14.80
C THR A 93 0.75 -1.88 14.94
N ALA A 94 1.13 -0.65 14.60
CA ALA A 94 0.27 0.52 14.76
C ALA A 94 -1.05 0.40 13.98
N ASN A 95 -2.15 0.90 14.56
CA ASN A 95 -3.45 0.89 13.90
C ASN A 95 -3.48 1.91 12.74
N VAL A 96 -3.86 1.44 11.55
CA VAL A 96 -3.79 2.24 10.31
C VAL A 96 -4.84 3.35 10.24
N GLU A 97 -5.98 3.19 10.90
CA GLU A 97 -7.00 4.23 10.99
C GLU A 97 -6.56 5.35 11.95
N ASN A 98 -5.94 5.00 13.08
CA ASN A 98 -5.36 5.99 13.98
C ASN A 98 -4.24 6.80 13.31
N ILE A 99 -3.37 6.14 12.54
CA ILE A 99 -2.35 6.80 11.72
C ILE A 99 -3.00 7.80 10.75
N LEU A 100 -4.06 7.38 10.07
CA LEU A 100 -4.79 8.24 9.14
C LEU A 100 -5.40 9.44 9.84
N GLN A 101 -6.07 9.24 10.98
CA GLN A 101 -6.67 10.33 11.75
C GLN A 101 -5.63 11.32 12.28
N ASP A 102 -4.44 10.85 12.70
CA ASP A 102 -3.33 11.72 13.06
C ASP A 102 -2.90 12.59 11.87
N TRP A 103 -2.74 11.97 10.69
CA TRP A 103 -2.39 12.69 9.47
C TRP A 103 -3.45 13.73 9.08
N ILE A 104 -4.74 13.38 9.18
CA ILE A 104 -5.84 14.30 8.89
C ILE A 104 -5.79 15.51 9.83
N ARG A 105 -5.56 15.30 11.13
CA ARG A 105 -5.44 16.40 12.11
C ARG A 105 -4.30 17.36 11.77
N LEU A 106 -3.16 16.82 11.36
CA LEU A 106 -1.99 17.60 10.97
C LEU A 106 -2.16 18.33 9.64
N THR A 107 -3.05 17.85 8.76
CA THR A 107 -3.19 18.37 7.39
C THR A 107 -4.41 19.27 7.21
N PHE A 108 -5.54 18.89 7.78
CA PHE A 108 -6.85 19.53 7.58
C PHE A 108 -7.46 20.09 8.87
N GLY A 109 -6.80 19.90 10.02
CA GLY A 109 -7.24 20.41 11.32
C GLY A 109 -8.14 19.44 12.11
N PHE A 110 -8.75 19.95 13.18
CA PHE A 110 -9.35 19.14 14.24
C PHE A 110 -10.88 18.98 14.15
N ASP A 111 -11.52 19.46 13.08
CA ASP A 111 -12.97 19.33 12.92
C ASP A 111 -13.39 17.84 12.87
N PRO A 112 -14.22 17.36 13.81
CA PRO A 112 -14.61 15.95 13.86
C PRO A 112 -15.34 15.46 12.60
N SER A 113 -16.09 16.33 11.93
CA SER A 113 -16.82 15.98 10.70
C SER A 113 -15.87 15.75 9.52
N VAL A 114 -14.81 16.58 9.42
CA VAL A 114 -13.75 16.44 8.41
C VAL A 114 -12.96 15.16 8.65
N ILE A 115 -12.57 14.90 9.91
CA ILE A 115 -11.84 13.68 10.28
C ILE A 115 -12.67 12.45 9.93
N ALA A 116 -13.94 12.40 10.35
CA ALA A 116 -14.82 11.26 10.08
C ALA A 116 -15.03 11.04 8.57
N GLY A 117 -15.27 12.12 7.81
CA GLY A 117 -15.49 12.04 6.37
C GLY A 117 -14.29 11.50 5.60
N ILE A 118 -13.10 12.07 5.83
CA ILE A 118 -11.88 11.64 5.14
C ILE A 118 -11.48 10.23 5.60
N SER A 119 -11.56 9.94 6.91
CA SER A 119 -11.26 8.59 7.42
C SER A 119 -12.12 7.52 6.78
N LYS A 120 -13.43 7.74 6.69
CA LYS A 120 -14.34 6.80 6.04
C LYS A 120 -13.98 6.59 4.57
N MET A 121 -13.84 7.66 3.79
CA MET A 121 -13.52 7.57 2.37
C MET A 121 -12.21 6.83 2.11
N SER A 122 -11.17 7.14 2.89
CA SER A 122 -9.86 6.51 2.78
C SER A 122 -9.89 5.03 3.20
N MET A 123 -10.55 4.67 4.30
CA MET A 123 -10.62 3.27 4.74
C MET A 123 -11.43 2.39 3.77
N ASP A 124 -12.44 2.94 3.10
CA ASP A 124 -13.24 2.25 2.09
C ASP A 124 -12.56 2.19 0.71
N SER A 125 -11.47 2.94 0.50
CA SER A 125 -10.92 3.19 -0.84
C SER A 125 -10.25 1.99 -1.51
N TRP A 126 -9.54 1.15 -0.77
CA TRP A 126 -8.88 -0.03 -1.34
C TRP A 126 -9.90 -1.07 -1.83
N PRO A 127 -10.88 -1.53 -1.01
CA PRO A 127 -11.94 -2.41 -1.51
C PRO A 127 -12.71 -1.79 -2.69
N ALA A 128 -12.95 -0.48 -2.66
CA ALA A 128 -13.62 0.20 -3.77
C ALA A 128 -12.81 0.09 -5.08
N TYR A 129 -11.50 0.32 -5.04
CA TYR A 129 -10.63 0.20 -6.21
C TYR A 129 -10.54 -1.24 -6.72
N GLU A 130 -10.26 -2.19 -5.84
CA GLU A 130 -10.14 -3.62 -6.17
C GLU A 130 -11.39 -4.14 -6.89
N ASN A 131 -12.58 -3.76 -6.40
CA ASN A 131 -13.86 -4.22 -6.94
C ASN A 131 -14.10 -3.87 -8.41
N TYR A 132 -13.48 -2.81 -8.95
CA TYR A 132 -13.61 -2.47 -10.37
C TYR A 132 -12.32 -2.65 -11.19
N SER A 133 -11.16 -2.83 -10.56
CA SER A 133 -9.89 -2.97 -11.27
C SER A 133 -9.45 -4.41 -11.48
N GLY A 134 -9.79 -5.32 -10.56
CA GLY A 134 -9.35 -6.72 -10.58
C GLY A 134 -9.61 -7.34 -9.21
N ASN A 135 -10.50 -8.34 -9.16
CA ASN A 135 -10.98 -8.93 -7.91
C ASN A 135 -10.64 -10.42 -7.82
N LEU A 136 -10.79 -11.01 -6.62
CA LEU A 136 -10.52 -12.43 -6.34
C LEU A 136 -9.05 -12.84 -6.50
N GLY A 137 -8.13 -11.91 -6.24
CA GLY A 137 -6.69 -12.16 -6.26
C GLY A 137 -6.04 -12.13 -7.65
N ILE A 138 -6.81 -11.82 -8.69
CA ILE A 138 -6.21 -11.43 -9.98
C ILE A 138 -5.59 -10.04 -9.85
N GLN A 139 -4.50 -9.80 -10.57
CA GLN A 139 -3.86 -8.48 -10.58
C GLN A 139 -4.82 -7.41 -11.11
N THR A 140 -4.45 -6.14 -10.98
CA THR A 140 -5.20 -5.06 -11.61
C THR A 140 -5.25 -5.33 -13.11
N LEU A 141 -6.46 -5.46 -13.69
CA LEU A 141 -6.77 -5.74 -15.09
C LEU A 141 -6.46 -4.52 -15.99
N THR A 142 -5.39 -3.82 -15.64
CA THR A 142 -4.88 -2.62 -16.27
C THR A 142 -4.09 -2.95 -17.53
N ASP A 143 -3.77 -1.93 -18.33
CA ASP A 143 -2.86 -2.09 -19.47
C ASP A 143 -1.41 -2.28 -19.02
N ILE A 144 -0.90 -3.51 -19.10
CA ILE A 144 0.46 -3.86 -18.65
C ILE A 144 1.53 -3.74 -19.74
N LEU A 145 1.16 -3.30 -20.95
CA LEU A 145 2.11 -3.09 -22.06
C LEU A 145 2.51 -1.63 -22.22
N TYR A 146 1.80 -0.70 -21.57
CA TYR A 146 2.07 0.72 -21.68
C TYR A 146 2.12 1.45 -20.33
N THR A 147 1.10 2.23 -19.98
CA THR A 147 1.15 3.17 -18.85
C THR A 147 0.68 2.56 -17.54
N HIS A 148 0.20 1.32 -17.51
CA HIS A 148 -0.36 0.68 -16.32
C HIS A 148 -1.61 1.41 -15.77
N PHE A 149 -2.29 2.19 -16.61
CA PHE A 149 -3.50 2.93 -16.27
C PHE A 149 -4.71 2.55 -17.12
N GLY A 150 -5.85 2.32 -16.45
CA GLY A 150 -7.12 2.01 -17.11
C GLY A 150 -7.24 0.56 -17.59
N PRO A 151 -8.46 0.05 -17.82
CA PRO A 151 -8.70 -1.37 -18.04
C PRO A 151 -8.21 -1.84 -19.42
N ASN A 152 -7.36 -2.86 -19.45
CA ASN A 152 -7.01 -3.59 -20.67
C ASN A 152 -6.59 -5.05 -20.35
N PRO A 153 -7.53 -5.90 -19.88
CA PRO A 153 -7.20 -7.24 -19.36
C PRO A 153 -6.46 -8.14 -20.37
N ALA A 154 -6.74 -7.99 -21.66
CA ALA A 154 -6.13 -8.79 -22.72
C ALA A 154 -4.61 -8.59 -22.83
N THR A 155 -4.10 -7.47 -22.31
CA THR A 155 -2.65 -7.20 -22.31
C THR A 155 -1.87 -8.09 -21.37
N GLN A 156 -2.52 -8.73 -20.39
CA GLN A 156 -1.86 -9.69 -19.50
C GLN A 156 -1.46 -10.96 -20.25
N ASP A 157 -2.20 -11.40 -21.26
CA ASP A 157 -1.89 -12.65 -21.98
C ASP A 157 -0.94 -12.43 -23.18
N ASN A 158 -0.29 -13.51 -23.63
CA ASN A 158 0.50 -13.56 -24.87
C ASN A 158 1.66 -12.55 -24.95
N ASN A 159 2.27 -12.19 -23.82
CA ASN A 159 3.48 -11.38 -23.73
C ASN A 159 4.59 -12.11 -22.94
N GLY A 160 5.74 -11.47 -22.77
CA GLY A 160 6.91 -12.04 -22.08
C GLY A 160 6.97 -11.84 -20.55
N TRP A 161 5.94 -11.27 -19.92
CA TRP A 161 5.97 -10.78 -18.53
C TRP A 161 5.47 -11.79 -17.48
N GLY A 162 4.97 -12.95 -17.90
CA GLY A 162 4.58 -14.02 -16.96
C GLY A 162 3.34 -13.73 -16.12
N GLN A 163 2.52 -12.77 -16.54
CA GLN A 163 1.15 -12.56 -16.06
C GLN A 163 0.23 -13.31 -17.02
N TRP A 164 -0.79 -14.01 -16.52
CA TRP A 164 -1.78 -14.70 -17.36
C TRP A 164 -3.13 -14.67 -16.66
N THR A 165 -4.18 -14.34 -17.41
CA THR A 165 -5.57 -14.42 -16.92
C THR A 165 -6.25 -15.74 -17.31
N ARG A 166 -5.59 -16.55 -18.15
CA ARG A 166 -6.10 -17.81 -18.70
C ARG A 166 -5.02 -18.87 -18.79
#